data_AF-A0A8J7FXN2-F1
#
_entry.id   AF-A0A8J7FXN2-F1
#
_cell.length_a   1.000
_cell.length_b   1.000
_cell.length_c   1.000
_cell.angle_alpha   90.00
_cell.angle_beta   90.00
_cell.angle_gamma   90.00
#
_symmetry.space_group_name_H-M   'P 1'
#
loop_
_entity.id
_entity.type
_entity.pdbx_description
1 polymer ?
#
loop_
_entity_poly.entity_id
_entity_poly.type
_entity_poly.pdbx_seq_one_letter_code
_entity_poly.pdbx_strand_id
1 'polypeptide(L)'
;MQLSPYTQYYIRKLLRQYLSYIHYPLTGVGVCNFFQTDLNQLLKQLYSKGFEYGIKIQELETLIHLHQASEPQKIYPYETLSEIEQKIFWILGLKFLAILPSMPLTVVSEASAALFHFVLNDQLHQGIRHADELYGMVLEFGAVRLSETESSQNLEAYRLLLELTDQSIPFILTVSEFRHRIWVSLRAPSYHTLFKQNTPILKKIA
;
A
#
# COMPACT_ATOMS: atom_id res chain seq x y z
N MET A 1 14.20 16.15 -20.13
CA MET A 1 12.81 16.56 -19.81
C MET A 1 12.63 16.54 -18.30
N GLN A 2 11.78 17.40 -17.77
CA GLN A 2 11.40 17.47 -16.35
C GLN A 2 9.88 17.69 -16.29
N LEU A 3 9.27 17.29 -15.17
CA LEU A 3 7.85 17.57 -14.92
C LEU A 3 7.61 19.07 -14.80
N SER A 4 6.52 19.54 -15.39
CA SER A 4 6.07 20.91 -15.26
C SER A 4 5.77 21.24 -13.79
N PRO A 5 6.03 22.47 -13.32
CA PRO A 5 5.72 22.87 -11.94
C PRO A 5 4.25 22.63 -11.58
N TYR A 6 3.38 22.80 -12.57
CA TYR A 6 1.95 22.54 -12.47
C TYR A 6 1.64 21.07 -12.18
N THR A 7 2.19 20.16 -12.97
CA THR A 7 2.00 18.72 -12.78
C THR A 7 2.56 18.24 -11.45
N GLN A 8 3.71 18.77 -11.03
CA GLN A 8 4.26 18.48 -9.72
C GLN A 8 3.34 18.95 -8.57
N TYR A 9 2.76 20.14 -8.71
CA TYR A 9 1.78 20.64 -7.75
C TYR A 9 0.53 19.75 -7.72
N TYR A 10 0.02 19.37 -8.89
CA TYR A 10 -1.21 18.58 -8.97
C TYR A 10 -1.02 17.17 -8.43
N ILE A 11 0.09 16.49 -8.71
CA ILE A 11 0.43 15.20 -8.11
C ILE A 11 0.42 15.30 -6.58
N ARG A 12 1.02 16.35 -6.01
CA ARG A 12 1.00 16.57 -4.55
C ARG A 12 -0.42 16.82 -4.03
N LYS A 13 -1.26 17.56 -4.77
CA LYS A 13 -2.68 17.76 -4.43
C LYS A 13 -3.44 16.43 -4.43
N LEU A 14 -3.27 15.62 -5.48
CA LEU A 14 -3.91 14.31 -5.64
C LEU A 14 -3.53 13.37 -4.49
N LEU A 15 -2.24 13.29 -4.17
CA LEU A 15 -1.74 12.49 -3.04
C LEU A 15 -2.34 12.93 -1.70
N ARG A 16 -2.48 14.24 -1.46
CA ARG A 16 -3.13 14.74 -0.25
C ARG A 16 -4.60 14.36 -0.19
N GLN A 17 -5.33 14.46 -1.30
CA GLN A 17 -6.73 14.04 -1.36
C GLN A 17 -6.84 12.54 -1.03
N TYR A 18 -6.03 11.71 -1.67
CA TYR A 18 -6.01 10.26 -1.43
C TYR A 18 -5.72 9.88 0.02
N LEU A 19 -4.73 10.53 0.64
CA LEU A 19 -4.42 10.31 2.06
C LEU A 19 -5.47 10.87 3.02
N SER A 20 -6.36 11.74 2.54
CA SER A 20 -7.49 12.22 3.33
C SER A 20 -8.68 11.26 3.25
N TYR A 21 -8.85 10.56 2.11
CA TYR A 21 -9.94 9.59 1.87
C TYR A 21 -9.66 8.22 2.48
N ILE A 22 -8.44 7.73 2.27
CA ILE A 22 -7.96 6.57 3.00
C ILE A 22 -7.67 7.14 4.39
N HIS A 23 -8.39 6.73 5.44
CA HIS A 23 -8.03 7.03 6.84
C HIS A 23 -6.71 6.32 7.21
N TYR A 24 -5.69 6.52 6.39
CA TYR A 24 -4.35 6.05 6.50
C TYR A 24 -3.67 6.98 7.50
N PRO A 25 -3.10 6.47 8.60
CA PRO A 25 -2.24 7.28 9.43
C PRO A 25 -1.08 7.73 8.55
N LEU A 26 -1.12 9.02 8.24
CA LEU A 26 -0.22 9.76 7.36
C LEU A 26 1.28 9.55 7.67
N THR A 27 1.61 8.98 8.83
CA THR A 27 2.96 8.94 9.38
C THR A 27 3.80 7.74 8.92
N GLY A 28 3.21 6.69 8.35
CA GLY A 28 3.89 5.37 8.29
C GLY A 28 4.68 4.97 7.06
N VAL A 29 4.41 5.56 5.90
CA VAL A 29 5.04 5.14 4.65
C VAL A 29 5.74 6.35 4.07
N GLY A 30 6.83 6.14 3.32
CA GLY A 30 7.59 7.17 2.60
C GLY A 30 6.79 8.14 1.71
N VAL A 31 5.46 8.09 1.71
CA VAL A 31 4.52 9.12 1.23
C VAL A 31 4.71 10.46 1.94
N CYS A 32 5.00 10.50 3.26
CA CYS A 32 5.35 11.76 3.92
C CYS A 32 6.63 12.39 3.34
N ASN A 33 7.65 11.56 3.14
CA ASN A 33 8.87 11.97 2.45
C ASN A 33 8.56 12.35 0.99
N PHE A 34 7.61 11.69 0.34
CA PHE A 34 7.19 11.97 -1.04
C PHE A 34 6.68 13.40 -1.22
N PHE A 35 6.03 13.98 -0.21
CA PHE A 35 5.61 15.39 -0.27
C PHE A 35 6.78 16.38 -0.25
N GLN A 36 7.88 16.02 0.41
CA GLN A 36 9.08 16.84 0.55
C GLN A 36 10.13 16.52 -0.52
N THR A 37 10.03 15.37 -1.18
CA THR A 37 10.98 14.92 -2.21
C THR A 37 10.75 15.65 -3.53
N ASP A 38 11.84 15.93 -4.25
CA ASP A 38 11.79 16.39 -5.63
C ASP A 38 11.32 15.24 -6.52
N LEU A 39 10.12 15.35 -7.09
CA LEU A 39 9.52 14.35 -7.97
C LEU A 39 10.39 14.04 -9.19
N ASN A 40 11.17 15.01 -9.69
CA ASN A 40 12.08 14.76 -10.81
C ASN A 40 13.26 13.89 -10.38
N GLN A 41 13.78 14.09 -9.17
CA GLN A 41 14.85 13.24 -8.64
C GLN A 41 14.34 11.83 -8.37
N LEU A 42 13.16 11.72 -7.78
CA LEU A 42 12.50 10.43 -7.54
C LEU A 42 12.28 9.64 -8.84
N LEU A 43 11.74 10.29 -9.88
CA LEU A 43 11.55 9.63 -11.18
C LEU A 43 12.87 9.23 -11.84
N LYS A 44 13.95 10.01 -11.67
CA LYS A 44 15.28 9.62 -12.16
C LYS A 44 15.84 8.40 -11.43
N GLN A 45 15.55 8.26 -10.14
CA GLN A 45 15.95 7.08 -9.36
C GLN A 45 15.16 5.84 -9.79
N LEU A 46 13.85 5.99 -10.01
CA LEU A 46 12.98 4.90 -10.44
C LEU A 46 13.25 4.46 -11.89
N TYR A 47 13.58 5.41 -12.77
CA TYR A 47 13.82 5.19 -14.19
C TYR A 47 15.21 5.72 -14.57
N SER A 48 16.24 4.97 -14.20
CA SER A 48 17.64 5.33 -14.41
C SER A 48 18.08 5.31 -15.89
N LYS A 49 17.31 4.66 -16.77
CA LYS A 49 17.54 4.69 -18.21
C LYS A 49 16.93 5.96 -18.81
N GLY A 50 17.78 6.80 -19.42
CA GLY A 50 17.38 8.14 -19.89
C GLY A 50 16.19 8.19 -20.86
N PHE A 51 15.96 7.13 -21.65
CA PHE A 51 14.80 7.04 -22.55
C PHE A 51 13.50 6.71 -21.80
N GLU A 52 13.55 5.81 -20.81
CA GLU A 52 12.39 5.45 -19.98
C GLU A 52 11.93 6.64 -19.13
N TYR A 53 12.87 7.41 -18.59
CA TYR A 53 12.58 8.63 -17.83
C TYR A 53 11.77 9.66 -18.63
N GLY A 54 12.15 9.92 -19.88
CA GLY A 54 11.44 10.87 -20.75
C GLY A 54 10.01 10.44 -21.07
N ILE A 55 9.82 9.15 -21.38
CA ILE A 55 8.51 8.55 -21.64
C ILE A 55 7.61 8.68 -20.40
N LYS A 56 8.12 8.33 -19.22
CA LYS A 56 7.35 8.35 -17.98
C LYS A 56 6.94 9.75 -17.55
N ILE A 57 7.77 10.76 -17.81
CA ILE A 57 7.39 12.16 -17.62
C ILE A 57 6.23 12.55 -18.54
N GLN A 58 6.34 12.24 -19.84
CA GLN A 58 5.30 12.61 -20.80
C GLN A 58 3.98 11.89 -20.51
N GLU A 59 4.06 10.62 -20.10
CA GLU A 59 2.92 9.83 -19.65
C GLU A 59 2.25 10.45 -18.42
N LEU A 60 3.04 10.87 -17.41
CA LEU A 60 2.51 11.56 -16.23
C LEU A 60 1.81 12.89 -16.57
N GLU A 61 2.42 13.73 -17.39
CA GLU A 61 1.80 15.00 -17.82
C GLU A 61 0.46 14.75 -18.52
N THR A 62 0.41 13.72 -19.39
CA THR A 62 -0.80 13.34 -20.10
C THR A 62 -1.89 12.83 -19.15
N LEU A 63 -1.53 11.92 -18.24
CA LEU A 63 -2.48 11.36 -17.25
C LEU A 63 -3.05 12.45 -16.33
N ILE A 64 -2.23 13.41 -15.92
CA ILE A 64 -2.65 14.51 -15.05
C ILE A 64 -3.60 15.45 -15.79
N HIS A 65 -3.33 15.75 -17.06
CA HIS A 65 -4.25 16.52 -17.89
C HIS A 65 -5.59 15.80 -18.10
N LEU A 66 -5.56 14.48 -18.33
CA LEU A 66 -6.78 13.66 -18.47
C LEU A 66 -7.59 13.61 -17.18
N HIS A 67 -6.92 13.45 -16.04
CA HIS A 67 -7.53 13.47 -14.73
C HIS A 67 -8.26 14.80 -14.47
N GLN A 68 -7.60 15.93 -14.76
CA GLN A 68 -8.16 17.27 -14.58
C GLN A 68 -9.35 17.56 -15.49
N ALA A 69 -9.31 17.10 -16.74
CA ALA A 69 -10.44 17.25 -17.65
C ALA A 69 -11.68 16.48 -17.15
N SER A 70 -11.46 15.41 -16.38
CA SER A 70 -12.50 14.51 -15.88
C SER A 70 -13.06 14.93 -14.51
N GLU A 71 -12.27 15.63 -13.67
CA GLU A 71 -12.65 16.11 -12.32
C GLU A 71 -13.89 17.04 -12.28
N PRO A 72 -14.05 18.06 -13.16
CA PRO A 72 -15.19 18.98 -13.10
C PRO A 72 -16.48 18.41 -13.70
N GLN A 73 -16.39 17.34 -14.50
CA GLN A 73 -17.54 16.91 -15.30
C GLN A 73 -18.44 15.90 -14.58
N LYS A 74 -17.97 15.09 -13.60
CA LYS A 74 -18.75 13.98 -12.99
C LYS A 74 -19.52 13.09 -14.00
N ILE A 75 -19.21 13.18 -15.30
CA ILE A 75 -19.89 12.51 -16.41
C ILE A 75 -19.18 11.19 -16.74
N TYR A 76 -17.92 11.03 -16.33
CA TYR A 76 -17.19 9.79 -16.51
C TYR A 76 -17.52 8.78 -15.38
N PRO A 77 -17.58 7.47 -15.71
CA PRO A 77 -17.71 6.44 -14.69
C PRO A 77 -16.56 6.57 -13.68
N TYR A 78 -16.86 6.42 -12.39
CA TYR A 78 -15.90 6.47 -11.29
C TYR A 78 -14.69 5.52 -11.51
N GLU A 79 -14.92 4.42 -12.25
CA GLU A 79 -13.92 3.45 -12.67
C GLU A 79 -12.79 4.08 -13.53
N THR A 80 -13.12 4.97 -14.46
CA THR A 80 -12.13 5.57 -15.37
C THR A 80 -11.20 6.55 -14.65
N LEU A 81 -11.73 7.29 -13.67
CA LEU A 81 -10.92 8.19 -12.83
C LEU A 81 -9.97 7.39 -11.94
N SER A 82 -10.49 6.34 -11.29
CA SER A 82 -9.67 5.45 -10.47
C SER A 82 -8.52 4.88 -11.29
N GLU A 83 -8.76 4.32 -12.47
CA GLU A 83 -7.71 3.77 -13.34
C GLU A 83 -6.59 4.78 -13.68
N ILE A 84 -6.95 6.05 -13.91
CA ILE A 84 -5.97 7.11 -14.17
C ILE A 84 -5.11 7.36 -12.93
N GLU A 85 -5.72 7.45 -11.76
CA GLU A 85 -5.04 7.64 -10.48
C GLU A 85 -4.12 6.45 -10.15
N GLN A 86 -4.58 5.22 -10.40
CA GLN A 86 -3.77 4.02 -10.26
C GLN A 86 -2.52 4.06 -11.15
N LYS A 87 -2.66 4.44 -12.43
CA LYS A 87 -1.52 4.59 -13.35
C LYS A 87 -0.55 5.69 -12.88
N ILE A 88 -1.06 6.82 -12.40
CA ILE A 88 -0.23 7.89 -11.83
C ILE A 88 0.59 7.35 -10.66
N PHE A 89 -0.05 6.71 -9.67
CA PHE A 89 0.64 6.16 -8.51
C PHE A 89 1.62 5.05 -8.87
N TRP A 90 1.31 4.24 -9.88
CA TRP A 90 2.22 3.20 -10.38
C TRP A 90 3.51 3.79 -10.95
N ILE A 91 3.41 4.85 -11.78
CA ILE A 91 4.59 5.53 -12.34
C ILE A 91 5.42 6.18 -11.24
N LEU A 92 4.78 6.66 -10.19
CA LEU A 92 5.44 7.25 -9.02
C LEU A 92 6.08 6.22 -8.09
N GLY A 93 5.99 4.91 -8.39
CA GLY A 93 6.47 3.84 -7.52
C GLY A 93 5.60 3.61 -6.28
N LEU A 94 4.47 4.33 -6.16
CA LEU A 94 3.49 4.24 -5.08
C LEU A 94 2.48 3.11 -5.37
N LYS A 95 3.00 1.93 -5.73
CA LYS A 95 2.18 0.79 -6.16
C LYS A 95 1.11 0.44 -5.14
N PHE A 96 1.43 0.51 -3.84
CA PHE A 96 0.45 0.28 -2.79
C PHE A 96 -0.77 1.21 -2.91
N LEU A 97 -0.57 2.52 -3.10
CA LEU A 97 -1.67 3.47 -3.28
C LEU A 97 -2.46 3.23 -4.57
N ALA A 98 -1.82 2.66 -5.59
CA ALA A 98 -2.46 2.34 -6.87
C ALA A 98 -3.45 1.17 -6.80
N ILE A 99 -3.48 0.38 -5.71
CA ILE A 99 -4.42 -0.76 -5.60
C ILE A 99 -5.45 -0.55 -4.48
N LEU A 100 -5.20 0.37 -3.54
CA LEU A 100 -6.14 0.70 -2.47
C LEU A 100 -7.57 1.08 -2.94
N PRO A 101 -7.76 1.93 -3.95
CA PRO A 101 -9.12 2.35 -4.35
C PRO A 101 -9.95 1.23 -5.00
N SER A 102 -9.33 0.13 -5.46
CA SER A 102 -10.02 -0.99 -6.10
C SER A 102 -10.25 -2.19 -5.18
N MET A 103 -9.75 -2.17 -3.94
CA MET A 103 -9.91 -3.25 -2.97
C MET A 103 -10.89 -2.87 -1.85
N PRO A 104 -11.80 -3.77 -1.44
CA PRO A 104 -12.58 -3.60 -0.21
C PRO A 104 -11.67 -3.80 1.01
N LEU A 105 -10.79 -2.83 1.28
CA LEU A 105 -9.78 -2.90 2.33
C LEU A 105 -10.28 -2.27 3.62
N THR A 106 -10.31 -3.05 4.70
CA THR A 106 -10.50 -2.51 6.05
C THR A 106 -9.14 -2.09 6.62
N VAL A 107 -8.92 -0.78 6.75
CA VAL A 107 -7.70 -0.21 7.33
C VAL A 107 -8.01 0.32 8.73
N VAL A 108 -7.20 -0.09 9.71
CA VAL A 108 -7.37 0.29 11.12
C VAL A 108 -6.05 0.83 11.66
N SER A 109 -6.10 1.88 12.50
CA SER A 109 -4.90 2.31 13.22
C SER A 109 -4.42 1.21 14.17
N GLU A 110 -3.13 0.95 14.21
CA GLU A 110 -2.58 -0.03 15.16
C GLU A 110 -2.92 0.36 16.62
N ALA A 111 -2.94 1.65 16.92
CA ALA A 111 -3.27 2.16 18.27
C ALA A 111 -4.72 1.86 18.69
N SER A 112 -5.62 1.62 17.73
CA SER A 112 -7.03 1.27 18.00
C SER A 112 -7.30 -0.23 17.93
N ALA A 113 -6.30 -1.05 17.57
CA ALA A 113 -6.49 -2.49 17.42
C ALA A 113 -6.48 -3.19 18.79
N ALA A 114 -7.55 -3.94 19.10
CA ALA A 114 -7.65 -4.74 20.31
C ALA A 114 -6.80 -6.02 20.17
N LEU A 115 -5.51 -5.89 20.49
CA LEU A 115 -4.52 -6.97 20.41
C LEU A 115 -4.79 -8.06 21.46
N PHE A 116 -4.63 -9.31 21.06
CA PHE A 116 -4.61 -10.47 21.95
C PHE A 116 -3.56 -11.48 21.49
N HIS A 117 -3.26 -12.45 22.35
CA HIS A 117 -2.38 -13.56 22.02
C HIS A 117 -3.14 -14.87 22.10
N PHE A 118 -2.77 -15.84 21.26
CA PHE A 118 -3.37 -17.17 21.25
C PHE A 118 -2.34 -18.22 20.86
N VAL A 119 -2.61 -19.47 21.20
CA VAL A 119 -1.72 -20.60 20.87
C VAL A 119 -2.31 -21.40 19.72
N LEU A 120 -1.50 -21.67 18.70
CA LEU A 120 -1.83 -22.53 17.57
C LEU A 120 -0.58 -23.31 17.17
N ASN A 121 -0.68 -24.64 17.03
CA ASN A 121 0.44 -25.53 16.73
C ASN A 121 1.65 -25.34 17.67
N ASP A 122 1.39 -25.25 18.98
CA ASP A 122 2.40 -25.05 20.04
C ASP A 122 3.24 -23.76 19.89
N GLN A 123 2.73 -22.79 19.13
CA GLN A 123 3.35 -21.48 18.95
C GLN A 123 2.41 -20.38 19.44
N LEU A 124 2.99 -19.34 20.03
CA LEU A 124 2.28 -18.14 20.45
C LEU A 124 2.13 -17.19 19.26
N HIS A 125 0.90 -16.76 19.00
CA HIS A 125 0.55 -15.88 17.89
C HIS A 125 -0.11 -14.61 18.40
N GLN A 126 -0.09 -13.58 17.55
CA GLN A 126 -0.79 -12.33 17.78
C GLN A 126 -2.06 -12.29 16.95
N GLY A 127 -3.13 -11.77 17.56
CA GLY A 127 -4.39 -11.51 16.88
C GLY A 127 -4.96 -10.16 17.24
N ILE A 128 -5.94 -9.72 16.46
CA ILE A 128 -6.76 -8.54 16.74
C ILE A 128 -8.23 -8.90 16.74
N ARG A 129 -9.00 -8.22 17.59
CA ARG A 129 -10.46 -8.22 17.51
C ARG A 129 -10.94 -6.98 16.77
N HIS A 130 -11.81 -7.17 15.79
CA HIS A 130 -12.44 -6.08 15.05
C HIS A 130 -13.84 -6.51 14.64
N ALA A 131 -14.85 -5.64 14.89
CA ALA A 131 -16.26 -5.91 14.60
C ALA A 131 -16.74 -7.31 15.05
N ASP A 132 -16.40 -7.70 16.27
CA ASP A 132 -16.70 -9.02 16.87
C ASP A 132 -16.09 -10.26 16.19
N GLU A 133 -15.19 -10.05 15.24
CA GLU A 133 -14.41 -11.12 14.63
C GLU A 133 -12.96 -11.11 15.12
N LEU A 134 -12.32 -12.28 15.02
CA LEU A 134 -10.94 -12.50 15.43
C LEU A 134 -10.09 -12.73 14.19
N TYR A 135 -8.99 -11.99 14.13
CA TYR A 135 -8.02 -12.07 13.04
C TYR A 135 -6.65 -12.42 13.62
N GLY A 136 -5.90 -13.25 12.91
CA GLY A 136 -4.52 -13.58 13.25
C GLY A 136 -3.54 -12.87 12.32
N MET A 137 -2.37 -12.50 12.84
CA MET A 137 -1.32 -11.85 12.06
C MET A 137 -0.68 -12.84 11.09
N VAL A 138 -0.56 -12.46 9.82
CA VAL A 138 0.06 -13.30 8.77
C VAL A 138 1.30 -12.68 8.16
N LEU A 139 1.43 -11.35 8.20
CA LEU A 139 2.58 -10.64 7.66
C LEU A 139 2.75 -9.28 8.35
N GLU A 140 4.00 -8.91 8.62
CA GLU A 140 4.40 -7.57 9.03
C GLU A 140 5.32 -6.97 7.96
N PHE A 141 5.13 -5.70 7.61
CA PHE A 141 5.93 -4.97 6.62
C PHE A 141 6.02 -3.47 6.96
N GLY A 142 6.82 -2.70 6.23
CA GLY A 142 6.89 -1.23 6.40
C GLY A 142 7.88 -0.70 7.43
N ALA A 143 8.81 -1.52 7.94
CA ALA A 143 9.92 -1.02 8.75
C ALA A 143 10.80 -0.05 7.93
N VAL A 144 11.12 1.11 8.51
CA VAL A 144 12.00 2.11 7.88
C VAL A 144 13.45 1.77 8.22
N ARG A 145 14.07 0.79 7.55
CA ARG A 145 15.53 0.62 7.56
C ARG A 145 16.04 0.09 6.22
N LEU A 146 16.08 1.00 5.24
CA LEU A 146 16.94 1.05 4.03
C LEU A 146 17.88 -0.15 3.82
N SER A 147 17.31 -1.34 3.62
CA SER A 147 18.05 -2.54 3.27
C SER A 147 17.31 -3.21 2.12
N GLU A 148 18.06 -3.76 1.17
CA GLU A 148 17.52 -4.38 -0.06
C GLU A 148 16.51 -5.50 0.26
N THR A 149 16.60 -6.08 1.46
CA THR A 149 15.67 -7.06 2.04
C THR A 149 14.27 -6.54 2.37
N GLU A 150 14.05 -5.22 2.52
CA GLU A 150 12.72 -4.66 2.82
C GLU A 150 11.85 -4.48 1.56
N SER A 151 12.48 -4.36 0.39
CA SER A 151 11.75 -4.25 -0.89
C SER A 151 11.01 -5.54 -1.25
N SER A 152 11.49 -6.71 -0.82
CA SER A 152 10.82 -7.99 -1.04
C SER A 152 9.59 -8.17 -0.15
N GLN A 153 9.65 -7.73 1.12
CA GLN A 153 8.52 -7.84 2.06
C GLN A 153 7.33 -6.97 1.65
N ASN A 154 7.58 -5.77 1.12
CA ASN A 154 6.50 -4.92 0.60
C ASN A 154 5.85 -5.52 -0.65
N LEU A 155 6.64 -6.17 -1.52
CA LEU A 155 6.11 -6.88 -2.69
C LEU A 155 5.33 -8.14 -2.30
N GLU A 156 5.78 -8.85 -1.28
CA GLU A 156 5.09 -10.00 -0.70
C GLU A 156 3.77 -9.60 -0.04
N ALA A 157 3.77 -8.52 0.74
CA ALA A 157 2.55 -7.94 1.31
C ALA A 157 1.55 -7.58 0.21
N TYR A 158 2.03 -6.95 -0.86
CA TYR A 158 1.18 -6.64 -2.01
C TYR A 158 0.58 -7.89 -2.67
N ARG A 159 1.40 -8.92 -2.93
CA ARG A 159 0.92 -10.18 -3.52
C ARG A 159 -0.12 -10.86 -2.64
N LEU A 160 0.12 -10.87 -1.32
CA LEU A 160 -0.80 -11.43 -0.35
C LEU A 160 -2.14 -10.68 -0.34
N LEU A 161 -2.13 -9.34 -0.33
CA LEU A 161 -3.35 -8.53 -0.36
C LEU A 161 -4.19 -8.79 -1.63
N LEU A 162 -3.54 -8.92 -2.79
CA LEU A 162 -4.20 -9.33 -4.03
C LEU A 162 -4.85 -10.70 -3.90
N GLU A 163 -4.08 -11.70 -3.46
CA GLU A 163 -4.58 -13.06 -3.32
C GLU A 163 -5.77 -13.16 -2.35
N LEU A 164 -5.69 -12.46 -1.21
CA LEU A 164 -6.78 -12.39 -0.24
C LEU A 164 -8.03 -11.74 -0.83
N THR A 165 -7.85 -10.69 -1.65
CA THR A 165 -8.96 -10.02 -2.33
C THR A 165 -9.59 -10.92 -3.39
N ASP A 166 -8.78 -11.53 -4.25
CA ASP A 166 -9.23 -12.42 -5.32
C ASP A 166 -10.01 -13.62 -4.77
N GLN A 167 -9.58 -14.14 -3.61
CA GLN A 167 -10.24 -15.27 -2.93
C GLN A 167 -11.37 -14.82 -1.99
N SER A 168 -11.70 -13.52 -1.92
CA SER A 168 -12.70 -12.98 -0.99
C SER A 168 -12.50 -13.41 0.47
N ILE A 169 -11.24 -13.59 0.88
CA ILE A 169 -10.89 -13.92 2.25
C ILE A 169 -11.01 -12.65 3.09
N PRO A 170 -11.68 -12.65 4.25
CA PRO A 170 -11.73 -11.47 5.10
C PRO A 170 -10.36 -11.17 5.72
N PHE A 171 -9.90 -9.93 5.56
CA PHE A 171 -8.64 -9.45 6.13
C PHE A 171 -8.71 -7.99 6.57
N ILE A 172 -7.80 -7.61 7.45
CA ILE A 172 -7.62 -6.26 7.97
C ILE A 172 -6.17 -5.86 7.79
N LEU A 173 -5.95 -4.60 7.44
CA LEU A 173 -4.64 -3.98 7.48
C LEU A 173 -4.56 -3.04 8.67
N THR A 174 -3.69 -3.34 9.64
CA THR A 174 -3.33 -2.32 10.65
C THR A 174 -2.11 -1.54 10.21
N VAL A 175 -2.12 -0.26 10.52
CA VAL A 175 -1.11 0.70 10.07
C VAL A 175 -0.63 1.53 11.26
N SER A 176 0.68 1.69 11.38
CA SER A 176 1.34 2.64 12.29
C SER A 176 2.50 3.35 11.58
N GLU A 177 3.22 4.19 12.31
CA GLU A 177 4.34 4.99 11.79
C GLU A 177 5.51 4.15 11.28
N PHE A 178 5.70 2.93 11.79
CA PHE A 178 6.89 2.13 11.49
C PHE A 178 6.59 0.71 11.04
N ARG A 179 5.32 0.30 11.08
CA ARG A 179 4.94 -1.06 10.74
C ARG A 179 3.49 -1.14 10.29
N HIS A 180 3.27 -2.09 9.41
CA HIS A 180 1.98 -2.47 8.89
C HIS A 180 1.84 -3.96 9.07
N ARG A 181 0.62 -4.40 9.36
CA ARG A 181 0.35 -5.82 9.54
C ARG A 181 -0.91 -6.21 8.80
N ILE A 182 -0.81 -7.33 8.12
CA ILE A 182 -1.95 -8.01 7.50
C ILE A 182 -2.47 -9.01 8.52
N TRP A 183 -3.76 -8.93 8.79
CA TRP A 183 -4.49 -9.82 9.67
C TRP A 183 -5.54 -10.55 8.86
N VAL A 184 -5.57 -11.87 8.94
CA VAL A 184 -6.54 -12.71 8.22
C VAL A 184 -7.50 -13.32 9.25
N SER A 185 -8.78 -13.42 8.90
CA SER A 185 -9.78 -14.00 9.79
C SER A 185 -9.36 -15.40 10.25
N LEU A 186 -9.40 -15.65 11.56
CA LEU A 186 -9.11 -16.97 12.12
C LEU A 186 -10.15 -18.02 11.73
N ARG A 187 -11.29 -17.59 11.16
CA ARG A 187 -12.30 -18.49 10.60
C ARG A 187 -12.01 -18.88 9.15
N ALA A 188 -11.09 -18.19 8.48
CA ALA A 188 -10.73 -18.50 7.10
C ALA A 188 -9.96 -19.84 7.07
N PRO A 189 -10.39 -20.84 6.25
CA PRO A 189 -9.68 -22.11 6.13
C PRO A 189 -8.22 -21.93 5.68
N SER A 190 -7.98 -20.87 4.89
CA SER A 190 -6.67 -20.48 4.37
C SER A 190 -5.73 -19.89 5.42
N TYR A 191 -6.22 -19.51 6.61
CA TYR A 191 -5.35 -18.99 7.67
C TYR A 191 -4.22 -19.97 8.02
N HIS A 192 -4.56 -21.26 8.14
CA HIS A 192 -3.58 -22.30 8.45
C HIS A 192 -2.57 -22.55 7.33
N THR A 193 -2.93 -22.31 6.07
CA THR A 193 -2.02 -22.48 4.93
C THR A 193 -1.13 -21.27 4.73
N LEU A 194 -1.68 -20.06 4.84
CA LEU A 194 -0.94 -18.80 4.73
C LEU A 194 0.11 -18.68 5.85
N PHE A 195 -0.24 -19.11 7.07
CA PHE A 195 0.68 -19.11 8.19
C PHE A 195 1.87 -20.07 8.01
N LYS A 196 1.64 -21.24 7.41
CA LYS A 196 2.72 -22.21 7.14
C LYS A 196 3.76 -21.71 6.13
N GLN A 197 3.37 -20.79 5.25
CA GLN A 197 4.23 -20.25 4.20
C GLN A 197 5.09 -19.08 4.70
N ASN A 198 4.59 -18.29 5.66
CA ASN A 198 5.26 -17.11 6.22
C ASN A 198 5.99 -17.38 7.54
N THR A 199 6.69 -18.51 7.68
CA THR A 199 7.61 -18.68 8.82
C THR A 199 9.00 -18.16 8.44
N PRO A 200 9.37 -16.89 8.71
CA PRO A 200 10.77 -16.55 8.80
C PRO A 200 11.35 -17.34 9.96
N ILE A 201 12.52 -17.91 9.71
CA ILE A 201 13.35 -18.69 10.63
C ILE A 201 13.56 -17.92 11.95
N LEU A 202 12.64 -18.09 12.91
CA LEU A 202 12.83 -17.73 14.31
C LEU A 202 12.95 -19.00 15.16
N LYS A 203 13.82 -19.90 14.72
CA LYS A 203 14.49 -20.90 15.56
C LYS A 203 15.94 -21.03 15.10
N LYS A 204 16.80 -20.17 15.66
CA LYS A 204 18.16 -20.49 16.14
C LYS A 204 18.84 -19.21 16.63
N ILE A 205 18.40 -18.74 17.78
CA ILE A 205 19.34 -18.20 18.78
C ILE A 205 19.21 -19.15 19.96
N ALA A 206 20.12 -20.13 19.98
CA ALA A 206 20.61 -20.80 21.16
C ALA A 206 22.13 -20.82 21.00
#